data_AF-A0A7Y4W391-F1
#
_entry.id   AF-A0A7Y4W391-F1
#
_cell.length_a   1.000
_cell.length_b   1.000
_cell.length_c   1.000
_cell.angle_alpha   90.00
_cell.angle_beta   90.00
_cell.angle_gamma   90.00
#
_symmetry.space_group_name_H-M   'P 1'
#
loop_
_entity.id
_entity.type
_entity.pdbx_description
1 polymer ?
#
loop_
_entity_poly.entity_id
_entity_poly.type
_entity_poly.pdbx_seq_one_letter_code
_entity_poly.pdbx_strand_id
1 'polypeptide(L)'
;MKLFNFDHGLSKPTTINIGPYQIQVSDFHCKNLQLLPKRVSRTYTLNEELKRVVIENGSVRGEFVETAAFTCSSQSSSTLFNHDIEIPQDYDLILVLSFLTGRQVYFEKDLDGDPRRSYAERVIDSFDFERLPNDLWQKLSIVSDLGLADAMYCIVNAAQAPELIGRGAYVNAAFDSIYTAWASAAEKTKYENLPLIDTAATKIINKIDNIVWNRARNLILKHFPLEGVSQDITADISARFRTLRSPSPVLKMTSFLQTFDYFPLNPTPEQNKRLKLLNTVRNGIAHNGTIRTDKNLGYEVSLRVAATVVLITQQISEVYLAKEILGIKSFSIESMLKDIRNFFDEGVFRRQLVFSEKYSEYLSRLETQWVESGRLDR
;
A
#
# COMPACT_ATOMS: atom_id res chain seq x y z
N MET A 1 10.13 28.80 -5.75
CA MET A 1 11.03 27.62 -5.67
C MET A 1 10.62 26.60 -6.72
N LYS A 2 11.50 25.66 -7.07
CA LYS A 2 11.29 24.73 -8.19
C LYS A 2 10.97 23.31 -7.69
N LEU A 3 10.06 22.64 -8.37
CA LEU A 3 9.68 21.24 -8.14
C LEU A 3 10.15 20.40 -9.32
N PHE A 4 10.71 19.23 -9.00
CA PHE A 4 11.20 18.27 -9.98
C PHE A 4 10.49 16.92 -9.82
N ASN A 5 10.37 16.19 -10.92
CA ASN A 5 9.71 14.87 -11.00
C ASN A 5 8.22 14.89 -10.58
N PHE A 6 7.59 16.06 -10.55
CA PHE A 6 6.17 16.24 -10.24
C PHE A 6 5.33 16.02 -11.51
N ASP A 7 4.83 14.80 -11.69
CA ASP A 7 3.97 14.43 -12.82
C ASP A 7 2.52 14.88 -12.61
N HIS A 8 2.31 16.20 -12.65
CA HIS A 8 1.00 16.84 -12.49
C HIS A 8 0.01 16.46 -13.60
N GLY A 9 0.48 15.95 -14.75
CA GLY A 9 -0.35 15.45 -15.84
C GLY A 9 -1.14 16.51 -16.63
N LEU A 10 -1.03 17.78 -16.27
CA LEU A 10 -1.70 18.88 -16.97
C LEU A 10 -1.09 19.15 -18.35
N SER A 11 -1.95 19.39 -19.34
CA SER A 11 -1.56 19.69 -20.72
C SER A 11 -1.52 21.19 -21.05
N LYS A 12 -1.95 22.04 -20.11
CA LYS A 12 -2.02 23.50 -20.27
C LYS A 12 -1.49 24.20 -19.03
N PRO A 13 -1.02 25.46 -19.17
CA PRO A 13 -0.61 26.28 -18.04
C PRO A 13 -1.78 26.49 -17.07
N THR A 14 -1.52 26.26 -15.80
CA THR A 14 -2.51 26.36 -14.73
C THR A 14 -1.81 26.75 -13.43
N THR A 15 -2.58 27.33 -12.51
CA THR A 15 -2.15 27.53 -11.13
C THR A 15 -3.02 26.67 -10.22
N ILE A 16 -2.38 25.87 -9.35
CA ILE A 16 -3.05 25.01 -8.37
C ILE A 16 -2.72 25.53 -6.98
N ASN A 17 -3.72 25.65 -6.11
CA ASN A 17 -3.49 25.98 -4.70
C ASN A 17 -3.59 24.70 -3.86
N ILE A 18 -2.61 24.47 -3.00
CA ILE A 18 -2.59 23.37 -2.03
C ILE A 18 -2.18 23.97 -0.68
N GLY A 19 -3.15 24.23 0.19
CA GLY A 19 -2.88 24.88 1.46
C GLY A 19 -2.25 26.28 1.29
N PRO A 20 -1.12 26.58 1.95
CA PRO A 20 -0.43 27.87 1.81
C PRO A 20 0.39 27.97 0.51
N TYR A 21 0.42 26.91 -0.30
CA TYR A 21 1.21 26.83 -1.51
C TYR A 21 0.41 27.16 -2.75
N GLN A 22 0.99 27.99 -3.61
CA GLN A 22 0.52 28.21 -4.96
C GLN A 22 1.52 27.58 -5.94
N ILE A 23 1.10 26.52 -6.62
CA ILE A 23 1.89 25.80 -7.62
C ILE A 23 1.58 26.38 -9.00
N GLN A 24 2.61 26.83 -9.69
CA GLN A 24 2.55 27.43 -11.02
C GLN A 24 3.07 26.43 -12.07
N VAL A 25 2.20 26.06 -13.00
CA VAL A 25 2.50 25.24 -14.17
C VAL A 25 2.45 26.13 -15.40
N SER A 26 3.58 26.24 -16.11
CA SER A 26 3.72 27.02 -17.35
C SER A 26 3.75 26.08 -18.56
N ASP A 27 3.74 26.65 -19.78
CA ASP A 27 3.89 25.86 -21.01
C ASP A 27 5.22 25.09 -21.04
N PHE A 28 6.27 25.67 -20.45
CA PHE A 28 7.57 25.03 -20.29
C PHE A 28 7.47 23.80 -19.37
N HIS A 29 6.76 23.92 -18.24
CA HIS A 29 6.52 22.81 -17.30
C HIS A 29 5.72 21.66 -17.95
N CYS A 30 4.65 21.98 -18.68
CA CYS A 30 3.87 20.98 -19.42
C CYS A 30 4.70 20.21 -20.46
N LYS A 31 5.62 20.88 -21.16
CA LYS A 31 6.55 20.22 -22.10
C LYS A 31 7.53 19.30 -21.38
N ASN A 32 8.04 19.72 -20.22
CA ASN A 32 8.99 18.94 -19.42
C ASN A 32 8.40 17.62 -18.89
N LEU A 33 7.08 17.50 -18.73
CA LEU A 33 6.44 16.21 -18.42
C LEU A 33 6.74 15.10 -19.45
N GLN A 34 7.01 15.47 -20.71
CA GLN A 34 7.38 14.49 -21.74
C GLN A 34 8.77 13.91 -21.54
N LEU A 35 9.64 14.64 -20.82
CA LEU A 35 11.01 14.25 -20.52
C LEU A 35 11.10 13.40 -19.26
N LEU A 36 10.03 13.29 -18.45
CA LEU A 36 10.07 12.48 -17.25
C LEU A 36 10.25 10.98 -17.56
N PRO A 37 10.82 10.20 -16.61
CA PRO A 37 10.89 8.76 -16.74
C PRO A 37 9.50 8.17 -16.96
N LYS A 38 9.35 7.36 -17.99
CA LYS A 38 8.10 6.67 -18.32
C LYS A 38 8.42 5.20 -18.56
N ARG A 39 7.63 4.32 -17.93
CA ARG A 39 7.49 2.93 -18.33
C ARG A 39 6.84 2.91 -19.72
N VAL A 40 6.98 1.76 -20.37
CA VAL A 40 6.22 1.48 -21.58
C VAL A 40 4.74 1.74 -21.29
N SER A 41 4.13 2.66 -22.05
CA SER A 41 2.70 2.95 -21.93
C SER A 41 2.06 2.82 -23.31
N ARG A 42 0.79 2.45 -23.33
CA ARG A 42 0.05 2.24 -24.57
C ARG A 42 -1.18 3.12 -24.59
N THR A 43 -1.35 3.85 -25.68
CA THR A 43 -2.54 4.67 -25.90
C THR A 43 -3.38 4.00 -26.98
N TYR A 44 -4.65 3.74 -26.66
CA TYR A 44 -5.61 3.24 -27.62
C TYR A 44 -6.24 4.42 -28.35
N THR A 45 -6.15 4.43 -29.67
CA THR A 45 -6.87 5.38 -30.52
C THR A 45 -7.60 4.62 -31.63
N LEU A 46 -8.48 5.30 -32.33
CA LEU A 46 -9.02 4.83 -33.60
C LEU A 46 -8.21 5.45 -34.73
N ASN A 47 -7.93 4.69 -35.78
CA ASN A 47 -7.45 5.27 -37.04
C ASN A 47 -8.63 5.86 -37.85
N GLU A 48 -8.32 6.41 -39.02
CA GLU A 48 -9.30 6.98 -39.95
C GLU A 48 -10.38 5.98 -40.40
N GLU A 49 -10.11 4.67 -40.31
CA GLU A 49 -11.05 3.58 -40.61
C GLU A 49 -11.85 3.11 -39.40
N LEU A 50 -11.79 3.82 -38.26
CA LEU A 50 -12.37 3.44 -36.98
C LEU A 50 -11.87 2.09 -36.44
N LYS A 51 -10.73 1.61 -36.94
CA LYS A 51 -10.05 0.45 -36.40
C LYS A 51 -9.21 0.88 -35.22
N ARG A 52 -9.26 0.07 -34.15
CA ARG A 52 -8.44 0.28 -32.96
C ARG A 52 -6.96 0.17 -33.34
N VAL A 53 -6.22 1.25 -33.11
CA VAL A 53 -4.76 1.31 -33.27
C VAL A 53 -4.15 1.55 -31.90
N VAL A 54 -3.07 0.83 -31.63
CA VAL A 54 -2.31 0.90 -30.39
C VAL A 54 -1.05 1.69 -30.67
N ILE A 55 -0.91 2.86 -30.04
CA ILE A 55 0.34 3.63 -30.05
C ILE A 55 1.14 3.17 -28.84
N GLU A 56 2.26 2.49 -29.09
CA GLU A 56 3.20 2.12 -28.05
C GLU A 56 4.18 3.27 -27.83
N ASN A 57 4.19 3.80 -26.61
CA ASN A 57 5.20 4.74 -26.17
C ASN A 57 6.28 3.92 -25.46
N GLY A 58 7.47 3.86 -26.06
CA GLY A 58 8.61 3.17 -25.48
C GLY A 58 8.97 3.72 -24.09
N SER A 59 9.65 2.91 -23.27
CA SER A 59 10.14 3.39 -21.98
C SER A 59 11.13 4.53 -22.20
N VAL A 60 10.91 5.65 -21.53
CA VAL A 60 11.81 6.79 -21.52
C VAL A 60 12.60 6.70 -20.22
N ARG A 61 13.94 6.59 -20.30
CA ARG A 61 14.82 6.63 -19.12
C ARG A 61 14.56 7.89 -18.28
N GLY A 62 14.20 8.96 -18.98
CA GLY A 62 13.78 10.23 -18.42
C GLY A 62 14.95 11.13 -18.07
N GLU A 63 14.63 12.40 -17.96
CA GLU A 63 15.50 13.49 -17.55
C GLU A 63 15.01 14.05 -16.23
N PHE A 64 15.93 14.72 -15.54
CA PHE A 64 15.60 15.43 -14.31
C PHE A 64 15.40 16.90 -14.62
N VAL A 65 14.13 17.28 -14.79
CA VAL A 65 13.73 18.60 -15.27
C VAL A 65 12.74 19.24 -14.32
N GLU A 66 12.73 20.57 -14.31
CA GLU A 66 11.76 21.37 -13.58
C GLU A 66 10.36 21.11 -14.15
N THR A 67 9.47 20.61 -13.31
CA THR A 67 8.10 20.23 -13.68
C THR A 67 7.05 21.17 -13.12
N ALA A 68 7.41 22.01 -12.15
CA ALA A 68 6.57 23.10 -11.68
C ALA A 68 7.40 24.09 -10.86
N ALA A 69 6.85 25.28 -10.63
CA ALA A 69 7.34 26.20 -9.61
C ALA A 69 6.28 26.35 -8.51
N PHE A 70 6.67 26.75 -7.32
CA PHE A 70 5.73 27.09 -6.26
C PHE A 70 6.18 28.31 -5.46
N THR A 71 5.18 28.99 -4.90
CA THR A 71 5.34 30.04 -3.90
C THR A 71 4.58 29.63 -2.65
N CYS A 72 5.01 30.13 -1.49
CA CYS A 72 4.37 29.89 -0.21
C CYS A 72 4.03 31.23 0.44
N SER A 73 2.81 31.37 0.95
CA SER A 73 2.36 32.61 1.61
C SER A 73 2.86 32.72 3.06
N SER A 74 3.22 31.61 3.70
CA SER A 74 3.70 31.57 5.09
C SER A 74 4.63 30.39 5.32
N GLN A 75 5.83 30.64 5.85
CA GLN A 75 6.71 29.55 6.29
C GLN A 75 6.33 29.12 7.70
N SER A 76 6.18 27.81 7.89
CA SER A 76 5.95 27.19 9.20
C SER A 76 6.64 25.82 9.27
N SER A 77 6.61 25.18 10.44
CA SER A 77 7.07 23.80 10.60
C SER A 77 6.07 22.80 9.98
N SER A 78 6.53 21.58 9.75
CA SER A 78 5.71 20.47 9.28
C SER A 78 4.45 20.30 10.13
N THR A 79 3.31 20.16 9.46
CA THR A 79 2.03 19.75 10.04
C THR A 79 1.99 18.24 10.24
N LEU A 80 2.60 17.46 9.34
CA LEU A 80 2.64 15.99 9.44
C LEU A 80 3.56 15.51 10.58
N PHE A 81 4.72 16.12 10.72
CA PHE A 81 5.75 15.80 11.71
C PHE A 81 5.83 16.91 12.76
N ASN A 82 4.70 17.24 13.37
CA ASN A 82 4.54 18.35 14.32
C ASN A 82 5.39 18.28 15.61
N HIS A 83 6.00 17.12 15.88
CA HIS A 83 6.90 16.90 17.01
C HIS A 83 8.33 17.34 16.72
N ASP A 84 8.70 17.56 15.45
CA ASP A 84 10.01 18.01 15.03
C ASP A 84 9.91 19.40 14.37
N ILE A 85 10.33 20.42 15.10
CA ILE A 85 10.30 21.82 14.66
C ILE A 85 11.32 22.12 13.56
N GLU A 86 12.30 21.24 13.33
CA GLU A 86 13.33 21.42 12.31
C GLU A 86 12.83 21.03 10.92
N ILE A 87 11.78 20.21 10.84
CA ILE A 87 11.20 19.79 9.56
C ILE A 87 10.34 20.93 9.01
N PRO A 88 10.69 21.51 7.85
CA PRO A 88 9.92 22.60 7.26
C PRO A 88 8.60 22.10 6.66
N GLN A 89 7.57 22.95 6.65
CA GLN A 89 6.27 22.63 6.02
C GLN A 89 6.39 22.27 4.52
N ASP A 90 7.44 22.76 3.86
CA ASP A 90 7.75 22.43 2.46
C ASP A 90 7.96 20.92 2.25
N TYR A 91 8.40 20.21 3.30
CA TYR A 91 8.53 18.76 3.29
C TYR A 91 7.16 18.06 3.15
N ASP A 92 6.12 18.58 3.81
CA ASP A 92 4.75 18.04 3.71
C ASP A 92 4.22 18.19 2.29
N LEU A 93 4.50 19.32 1.63
CA LEU A 93 4.12 19.53 0.24
C LEU A 93 4.75 18.45 -0.64
N ILE A 94 6.06 18.22 -0.51
CA ILE A 94 6.76 17.19 -1.29
C ILE A 94 6.17 15.81 -1.03
N LEU A 95 5.94 15.47 0.24
CA LEU A 95 5.42 14.16 0.61
C LEU A 95 4.01 13.93 0.05
N VAL A 96 3.13 14.93 0.16
CA VAL A 96 1.76 14.90 -0.39
C VAL A 96 1.80 14.78 -1.91
N LEU A 97 2.56 15.62 -2.61
CA LEU A 97 2.66 15.54 -4.07
C LEU A 97 3.24 14.20 -4.53
N SER A 98 4.17 13.64 -3.75
CA SER A 98 4.76 12.34 -4.04
C SER A 98 3.76 11.20 -3.88
N PHE A 99 2.99 11.24 -2.79
CA PHE A 99 1.91 10.28 -2.54
C PHE A 99 0.85 10.34 -3.65
N LEU A 100 0.43 11.55 -4.03
CA LEU A 100 -0.60 11.76 -5.05
C LEU A 100 -0.18 11.24 -6.45
N THR A 101 1.07 11.48 -6.83
CA THR A 101 1.61 11.14 -8.15
C THR A 101 2.29 9.77 -8.22
N GLY A 102 2.50 9.09 -7.09
CA GLY A 102 3.29 7.86 -7.02
C GLY A 102 4.77 8.04 -7.41
N ARG A 103 5.23 9.28 -7.60
CA ARG A 103 6.63 9.62 -7.92
C ARG A 103 7.23 10.37 -6.76
N GLN A 104 8.51 10.15 -6.47
CA GLN A 104 9.19 11.02 -5.52
C GLN A 104 9.37 12.41 -6.15
N VAL A 105 8.72 13.42 -5.59
CA VAL A 105 8.90 14.82 -5.93
C VAL A 105 10.09 15.36 -5.13
N TYR A 106 10.84 16.29 -5.70
CA TYR A 106 12.03 16.84 -5.05
C TYR A 106 12.11 18.35 -5.19
N PHE A 107 12.79 18.99 -4.23
CA PHE A 107 13.39 20.30 -4.43
C PHE A 107 14.77 20.15 -5.09
N GLU A 108 15.23 21.21 -5.76
CA GLU A 108 16.56 21.25 -6.41
C GLU A 108 17.72 20.96 -5.44
N LYS A 109 17.55 21.32 -4.17
CA LYS A 109 18.58 21.18 -3.13
C LYS A 109 18.66 19.77 -2.51
N ASP A 110 17.62 18.94 -2.65
CA ASP A 110 17.50 17.65 -1.96
C ASP A 110 17.85 16.47 -2.88
N LEU A 111 18.70 16.73 -3.88
CA LEU A 111 19.06 15.78 -4.92
C LEU A 111 20.28 14.94 -4.54
N ASP A 112 20.06 13.91 -3.73
CA ASP A 112 21.14 13.01 -3.27
C ASP A 112 21.21 11.66 -4.01
N GLY A 113 20.64 11.53 -5.22
CA GLY A 113 20.69 10.28 -5.97
C GLY A 113 20.11 10.34 -7.37
N ASP A 114 19.98 9.17 -8.03
CA ASP A 114 19.29 9.06 -9.33
C ASP A 114 17.77 8.91 -9.10
N PRO A 115 16.97 9.97 -9.34
CA PRO A 115 15.53 9.99 -9.08
C PRO A 115 14.73 9.22 -10.14
N ARG A 116 15.39 8.63 -11.13
CA ARG A 116 14.77 7.85 -12.22
C ARG A 116 14.38 6.43 -11.79
N ARG A 117 14.37 6.15 -10.49
CA ARG A 117 13.94 4.86 -9.94
C ARG A 117 12.42 4.73 -10.02
N SER A 118 11.96 3.48 -10.03
CA SER A 118 10.58 3.05 -10.15
C SER A 118 9.56 4.01 -9.54
N TYR A 119 8.48 4.30 -10.27
CA TYR A 119 7.33 5.02 -9.73
C TYR A 119 6.20 4.03 -9.36
N ALA A 120 5.49 4.35 -8.29
CA ALA A 120 4.31 3.64 -7.81
C ALA A 120 3.08 3.99 -8.65
N GLU A 121 1.94 3.42 -8.27
CA GLU A 121 0.67 3.80 -8.88
C GLU A 121 0.28 5.20 -8.42
N ARG A 122 -0.36 5.94 -9.32
CA ARG A 122 -0.89 7.25 -9.01
C ARG A 122 -2.14 7.09 -8.17
N VAL A 123 -2.23 7.81 -7.06
CA VAL A 123 -3.48 7.91 -6.30
C VAL A 123 -4.49 8.79 -7.05
N ILE A 124 -4.02 9.80 -7.79
CA ILE A 124 -4.87 10.68 -8.59
C ILE A 124 -4.48 10.73 -10.06
N ASP A 125 -5.50 10.75 -10.91
CA ASP A 125 -5.33 10.94 -12.34
C ASP A 125 -5.01 12.41 -12.66
N SER A 126 -4.44 12.65 -13.85
CA SER A 126 -4.03 13.98 -14.31
C SER A 126 -5.14 15.03 -14.23
N PHE A 127 -6.38 14.61 -14.51
CA PHE A 127 -7.56 15.49 -14.51
C PHE A 127 -8.10 15.77 -13.10
N ASP A 128 -7.71 14.98 -12.10
CA ASP A 128 -8.21 15.10 -10.73
C ASP A 128 -7.39 16.08 -9.89
N PHE A 129 -6.21 16.50 -10.37
CA PHE A 129 -5.37 17.49 -9.68
C PHE A 129 -6.08 18.84 -9.50
N GLU A 130 -6.79 19.30 -10.51
CA GLU A 130 -7.59 20.54 -10.44
C GLU A 130 -8.84 20.40 -9.57
N ARG A 131 -9.22 19.16 -9.23
CA ARG A 131 -10.41 18.80 -8.44
C ARG A 131 -10.05 18.29 -7.06
N LEU A 132 -8.80 18.43 -6.65
CA LEU A 132 -8.36 18.05 -5.31
C LEU A 132 -9.27 18.73 -4.26
N PRO A 133 -9.66 18.02 -3.19
CA PRO A 133 -10.46 18.61 -2.15
C PRO A 133 -9.76 19.85 -1.59
N ASN A 134 -10.47 20.99 -1.57
CA ASN A 134 -9.93 22.25 -1.06
C ASN A 134 -9.45 22.14 0.41
N ASP A 135 -9.98 21.16 1.14
CA ASP A 135 -9.67 20.86 2.52
C ASP A 135 -8.55 19.81 2.71
N LEU A 136 -7.97 19.27 1.62
CA LEU A 136 -6.93 18.23 1.71
C LEU A 136 -5.78 18.65 2.63
N TRP A 137 -5.34 19.91 2.53
CA TRP A 137 -4.25 20.41 3.36
C TRP A 137 -4.62 20.46 4.84
N GLN A 138 -5.87 20.81 5.15
CA GLN A 138 -6.35 20.88 6.54
C GLN A 138 -6.39 19.48 7.17
N LYS A 139 -6.62 18.44 6.37
CA LYS A 139 -6.61 17.03 6.79
C LYS A 139 -5.21 16.49 7.13
N LEU A 140 -4.12 17.20 6.82
CA LEU A 140 -2.77 16.78 7.25
C LEU A 140 -2.63 16.79 8.78
N SER A 141 -3.35 17.68 9.48
CA SER A 141 -3.42 17.65 10.94
C SER A 141 -4.01 16.33 11.45
N ILE A 142 -5.08 15.84 10.80
CA ILE A 142 -5.71 14.54 11.12
C ILE A 142 -4.72 13.38 10.87
N VAL A 143 -3.94 13.43 9.78
CA VAL A 143 -2.90 12.43 9.51
C VAL A 143 -1.87 12.40 10.65
N SER A 144 -1.43 13.57 11.12
CA SER A 144 -0.48 13.69 12.23
C SER A 144 -1.07 13.21 13.55
N ASP A 145 -2.28 13.66 13.90
CA ASP A 145 -2.97 13.34 15.15
C ASP A 145 -3.27 11.83 15.28
N LEU A 146 -3.48 11.15 14.15
CA LEU A 146 -3.66 9.69 14.10
C LEU A 146 -2.33 8.90 14.07
N GLY A 147 -1.17 9.58 14.02
CA GLY A 147 0.13 8.93 13.92
C GLY A 147 0.39 8.27 12.56
N LEU A 148 -0.21 8.80 11.48
CA LEU A 148 -0.15 8.24 10.13
C LEU A 148 0.88 8.91 9.22
N ALA A 149 1.62 9.90 9.71
CA ALA A 149 2.67 10.60 8.94
C ALA A 149 3.75 9.62 8.44
N ASP A 150 4.23 8.73 9.31
CA ASP A 150 5.20 7.70 8.95
C ASP A 150 4.64 6.70 7.93
N ALA A 151 3.34 6.41 7.98
CA ALA A 151 2.70 5.54 7.01
C ALA A 151 2.72 6.15 5.60
N MET A 152 2.39 7.44 5.49
CA MET A 152 2.47 8.17 4.23
C MET A 152 3.91 8.23 3.71
N TYR A 153 4.88 8.53 4.59
CA TYR A 153 6.31 8.50 4.26
C TYR A 153 6.75 7.14 3.74
N CYS A 154 6.38 6.07 4.42
CA CYS A 154 6.75 4.71 4.03
C CYS A 154 6.17 4.33 2.66
N ILE A 155 4.91 4.66 2.37
CA ILE A 155 4.29 4.37 1.06
C ILE A 155 5.02 5.10 -0.08
N VAL A 156 5.35 6.37 0.13
CA VAL A 156 6.09 7.17 -0.85
C VAL A 156 7.48 6.57 -1.12
N ASN A 157 8.20 6.16 -0.08
CA ASN A 157 9.53 5.57 -0.21
C ASN A 157 9.52 4.10 -0.68
N ALA A 158 8.43 3.36 -0.49
CA ALA A 158 8.29 1.99 -0.96
C ALA A 158 8.50 1.86 -2.48
N ALA A 159 8.09 2.89 -3.24
CA ALA A 159 8.28 2.95 -4.68
C ALA A 159 9.77 2.99 -5.10
N GLN A 160 10.60 3.58 -4.24
CA GLN A 160 12.03 3.81 -4.49
C GLN A 160 12.90 2.59 -4.14
N ALA A 161 12.37 1.65 -3.35
CA ALA A 161 13.05 0.42 -2.99
C ALA A 161 13.20 -0.48 -4.24
N PRO A 162 14.43 -0.83 -4.66
CA PRO A 162 14.64 -1.59 -5.89
C PRO A 162 14.26 -3.07 -5.75
N GLU A 163 14.36 -3.63 -4.55
CA GLU A 163 14.01 -5.01 -4.25
C GLU A 163 12.68 -5.18 -3.52
N LEU A 164 12.03 -6.33 -3.74
CA LEU A 164 10.73 -6.65 -3.16
C LEU A 164 10.75 -6.69 -1.62
N ILE A 165 11.87 -7.07 -1.01
CA ILE A 165 12.02 -7.09 0.46
C ILE A 165 12.01 -5.67 1.02
N GLY A 166 12.81 -4.77 0.46
CA GLY A 166 12.85 -3.37 0.88
C GLY A 166 11.51 -2.68 0.67
N ARG A 167 10.88 -2.91 -0.50
CA ARG A 167 9.51 -2.42 -0.76
C ARG A 167 8.52 -2.98 0.25
N GLY A 168 8.56 -4.28 0.49
CA GLY A 168 7.71 -4.95 1.46
C GLY A 168 7.91 -4.45 2.89
N ALA A 169 9.14 -4.09 3.29
CA ALA A 169 9.42 -3.54 4.61
C ALA A 169 8.72 -2.19 4.82
N TYR A 170 8.85 -1.26 3.86
CA TYR A 170 8.13 0.02 3.91
C TYR A 170 6.62 -0.18 3.90
N VAL A 171 6.11 -1.02 3.01
CA VAL A 171 4.67 -1.30 2.89
C VAL A 171 4.12 -1.92 4.19
N ASN A 172 4.84 -2.85 4.79
CA ASN A 172 4.44 -3.47 6.05
C ASN A 172 4.45 -2.46 7.20
N ALA A 173 5.47 -1.60 7.27
CA ALA A 173 5.54 -0.54 8.26
C ALA A 173 4.35 0.43 8.12
N ALA A 174 4.02 0.86 6.90
CA ALA A 174 2.87 1.70 6.63
C ALA A 174 1.56 1.03 7.06
N PHE A 175 1.35 -0.21 6.64
CA PHE A 175 0.13 -0.94 6.95
C PHE A 175 -0.02 -1.19 8.45
N ASP A 176 1.08 -1.53 9.14
CA ASP A 176 1.12 -1.72 10.59
C ASP A 176 0.74 -0.47 11.36
N SER A 177 1.30 0.68 10.99
CA SER A 177 0.93 1.97 11.57
C SER A 177 -0.56 2.25 11.36
N ILE A 178 -1.07 2.01 10.15
CA ILE A 178 -2.48 2.25 9.79
C ILE A 178 -3.44 1.42 10.63
N TYR A 179 -3.38 0.08 10.56
CA TYR A 179 -4.40 -0.72 11.24
C TYR A 179 -4.22 -0.69 12.76
N THR A 180 -3.01 -0.45 13.27
CA THR A 180 -2.78 -0.34 14.72
C THR A 180 -3.35 0.97 15.25
N ALA A 181 -3.11 2.10 14.59
CA ALA A 181 -3.71 3.38 14.93
C ALA A 181 -5.24 3.30 14.87
N TRP A 182 -5.79 2.73 13.79
CA TRP A 182 -7.23 2.50 13.66
C TRP A 182 -7.77 1.58 14.78
N ALA A 183 -7.12 0.45 15.05
CA ALA A 183 -7.57 -0.50 16.06
C ALA A 183 -7.56 0.14 17.47
N SER A 184 -6.60 1.02 17.74
CA SER A 184 -6.56 1.82 18.97
C SER A 184 -7.74 2.78 19.05
N ALA A 185 -7.98 3.57 18.01
CA ALA A 185 -9.10 4.52 17.94
C ALA A 185 -10.46 3.83 18.04
N ALA A 186 -10.60 2.63 17.44
CA ALA A 186 -11.82 1.83 17.45
C ALA A 186 -11.98 0.96 18.73
N GLU A 187 -11.20 1.23 19.77
CA GLU A 187 -11.16 0.50 21.05
C GLU A 187 -10.93 -1.03 20.92
N LYS A 188 -10.41 -1.50 19.77
CA LYS A 188 -10.10 -2.92 19.56
C LYS A 188 -8.91 -3.39 20.38
N THR A 189 -8.07 -2.47 20.86
CA THR A 189 -6.89 -2.73 21.70
C THR A 189 -7.04 -2.19 23.13
N LYS A 190 -8.26 -1.83 23.56
CA LYS A 190 -8.56 -1.23 24.88
C LYS A 190 -7.92 -1.95 26.08
N TYR A 191 -7.69 -3.25 25.95
CA TYR A 191 -7.18 -4.13 26.99
C TYR A 191 -5.66 -4.37 26.91
N GLU A 192 -5.00 -3.97 25.81
CA GLU A 192 -3.61 -4.33 25.47
C GLU A 192 -2.59 -3.74 26.45
N ASN A 193 -2.93 -2.64 27.16
CA ASN A 193 -2.03 -1.91 28.06
C ASN A 193 -2.59 -1.69 29.48
N LEU A 194 -3.62 -2.42 29.90
CA LEU A 194 -4.16 -2.25 31.25
C LEU A 194 -3.24 -2.92 32.30
N PRO A 195 -2.73 -2.19 33.32
CA PRO A 195 -1.83 -2.76 34.32
C PRO A 195 -2.42 -3.96 35.06
N LEU A 196 -3.73 -3.97 35.25
CA LEU A 196 -4.48 -5.09 35.84
C LEU A 196 -4.46 -6.34 34.97
N ILE A 197 -4.60 -6.20 33.65
CA ILE A 197 -4.53 -7.33 32.71
C ILE A 197 -3.09 -7.81 32.59
N ASP A 198 -2.11 -6.90 32.57
CA ASP A 198 -0.70 -7.28 32.53
C ASP A 198 -0.27 -8.00 33.81
N THR A 199 -0.73 -7.52 34.97
CA THR A 199 -0.51 -8.17 36.26
C THR A 199 -1.23 -9.52 36.35
N ALA A 200 -2.47 -9.62 35.88
CA ALA A 200 -3.24 -10.86 35.88
C ALA A 200 -2.66 -11.90 34.91
N ALA A 201 -2.34 -11.49 33.68
CA ALA A 201 -1.70 -12.33 32.68
C ALA A 201 -0.34 -12.81 33.16
N THR A 202 0.49 -11.93 33.73
CA THR A 202 1.80 -12.29 34.31
C THR A 202 1.64 -13.24 35.50
N LYS A 203 0.68 -13.01 36.40
CA LYS A 203 0.39 -13.93 37.52
C LYS A 203 -0.09 -15.30 37.04
N ILE A 204 -0.93 -15.36 36.00
CA ILE A 204 -1.41 -16.62 35.41
C ILE A 204 -0.26 -17.34 34.70
N ILE A 205 0.50 -16.64 33.86
CA ILE A 205 1.63 -17.19 33.11
C ILE A 205 2.71 -17.71 34.07
N ASN A 206 3.03 -16.98 35.13
CA ASN A 206 4.06 -17.38 36.10
C ASN A 206 3.59 -18.49 37.06
N LYS A 207 2.28 -18.67 37.25
CA LYS A 207 1.71 -19.77 38.06
C LYS A 207 1.52 -21.06 37.28
N ILE A 208 1.42 -20.98 35.96
CA ILE A 208 1.32 -22.17 35.11
C ILE A 208 2.75 -22.62 34.79
N ASP A 209 3.16 -23.74 35.38
CA ASP A 209 4.44 -24.38 35.10
C ASP A 209 4.61 -24.58 33.58
N ASN A 210 5.80 -24.28 33.06
CA ASN A 210 6.14 -24.47 31.64
C ASN A 210 5.84 -25.90 31.16
N ILE A 211 5.93 -26.89 32.05
CA ILE A 211 5.57 -28.28 31.76
C ILE A 211 4.07 -28.42 31.47
N VAL A 212 3.21 -27.72 32.21
CA VAL A 212 1.75 -27.73 32.02
C VAL A 212 1.38 -27.01 30.73
N TRP A 213 2.03 -25.89 30.42
CA TRP A 213 1.85 -25.19 29.14
C TRP A 213 2.21 -26.07 27.95
N ASN A 214 3.36 -26.73 27.99
CA ASN A 214 3.79 -27.63 26.92
C ASN A 214 2.87 -28.84 26.79
N ARG A 215 2.38 -29.40 27.91
CA ARG A 215 1.36 -30.46 27.87
C ARG A 215 0.06 -30.00 27.25
N ALA A 216 -0.48 -28.85 27.64
CA ALA A 216 -1.70 -28.31 27.08
C ALA A 216 -1.54 -27.92 25.59
N ARG A 217 -0.39 -27.38 25.20
CA ARG A 217 -0.05 -27.15 23.79
C ARG A 217 -0.01 -28.45 22.98
N ASN A 218 0.61 -29.50 23.52
CA ASN A 218 0.69 -30.81 22.88
C ASN A 218 -0.68 -31.49 22.80
N LEU A 219 -1.54 -31.30 23.82
CA LEU A 219 -2.92 -31.77 23.79
C LEU A 219 -3.73 -31.06 22.71
N ILE A 220 -3.60 -29.74 22.56
CA ILE A 220 -4.23 -28.98 21.48
C ILE A 220 -3.77 -29.51 20.12
N LEU A 221 -2.44 -29.64 19.91
CA LEU A 221 -1.87 -30.16 18.66
C LEU A 221 -2.32 -31.59 18.34
N LYS A 222 -2.61 -32.40 19.36
CA LYS A 222 -3.03 -33.80 19.22
C LYS A 222 -4.54 -33.95 19.03
N HIS A 223 -5.36 -33.23 19.79
CA HIS A 223 -6.79 -33.50 19.88
C HIS A 223 -7.65 -32.62 18.97
N PHE A 224 -7.25 -31.38 18.69
CA PHE A 224 -8.03 -30.51 17.80
C PHE A 224 -8.18 -31.08 16.38
N PRO A 225 -7.15 -31.69 15.78
CA PRO A 225 -7.30 -32.34 14.48
C PRO A 225 -8.27 -33.53 14.52
N LEU A 226 -8.38 -34.24 15.65
CA LEU A 226 -9.29 -35.37 15.82
C LEU A 226 -10.76 -34.93 15.89
N GLU A 227 -11.00 -33.72 16.39
CA GLU A 227 -12.32 -33.07 16.45
C GLU A 227 -12.67 -32.31 15.14
N GLY A 228 -11.89 -32.51 14.07
CA GLY A 228 -12.13 -31.87 12.77
C GLY A 228 -11.74 -30.39 12.72
N VAL A 229 -11.07 -29.86 13.75
CA VAL A 229 -10.52 -28.50 13.72
C VAL A 229 -9.34 -28.47 12.75
N SER A 230 -9.35 -27.53 11.82
CA SER A 230 -8.30 -27.46 10.79
C SER A 230 -6.91 -27.29 11.41
N GLN A 231 -5.88 -27.84 10.74
CA GLN A 231 -4.49 -27.68 11.16
C GLN A 231 -4.12 -26.19 11.34
N ASP A 232 -4.69 -25.31 10.52
CA ASP A 232 -4.47 -23.87 10.61
C ASP A 232 -5.08 -23.23 11.87
N ILE A 233 -6.29 -23.63 12.27
CA ILE A 233 -6.92 -23.14 13.51
C ILE A 233 -6.16 -23.69 14.73
N THR A 234 -5.74 -24.94 14.65
CA THR A 234 -4.92 -25.59 15.68
C THR A 234 -3.58 -24.88 15.86
N ALA A 235 -2.92 -24.51 14.76
CA ALA A 235 -1.65 -23.78 14.78
C ALA A 235 -1.79 -22.36 15.35
N ASP A 236 -2.85 -21.63 14.98
CA ASP A 236 -3.12 -20.28 15.51
C ASP A 236 -3.39 -20.30 17.01
N ILE A 237 -4.28 -21.18 17.48
CA ILE A 237 -4.64 -21.30 18.90
C ILE A 237 -3.42 -21.74 19.72
N SER A 238 -2.63 -22.67 19.19
CA SER A 238 -1.36 -23.11 19.80
C SER A 238 -0.33 -21.97 19.91
N ALA A 239 -0.24 -21.12 18.88
CA ALA A 239 0.70 -19.99 18.85
C ALA A 239 0.29 -18.85 19.81
N ARG A 240 -1.02 -18.60 19.96
CA ARG A 240 -1.56 -17.56 20.87
C ARG A 240 -1.71 -18.03 22.31
N PHE A 241 -1.46 -19.31 22.58
CA PHE A 241 -1.70 -19.92 23.89
C PHE A 241 -0.90 -19.24 25.03
N ARG A 242 0.23 -18.60 24.72
CA ARG A 242 1.01 -17.79 25.68
C ARG A 242 0.64 -16.30 25.72
N THR A 243 -0.05 -15.80 24.70
CA THR A 243 -0.26 -14.36 24.46
C THR A 243 -1.71 -13.99 24.73
N LEU A 244 -2.09 -13.96 26.01
CA LEU A 244 -3.41 -13.54 26.47
C LEU A 244 -3.62 -12.00 26.42
N ARG A 245 -2.58 -11.25 26.02
CA ARG A 245 -2.46 -9.81 26.28
C ARG A 245 -3.02 -8.93 25.16
N SER A 246 -2.92 -9.37 23.90
CA SER A 246 -3.24 -8.55 22.74
C SER A 246 -4.09 -9.30 21.70
N PRO A 247 -5.03 -8.61 21.03
CA PRO A 247 -5.73 -9.16 19.87
C PRO A 247 -4.72 -9.58 18.81
N SER A 248 -4.92 -10.72 18.15
CA SER A 248 -3.98 -11.17 17.12
C SER A 248 -3.89 -10.16 15.98
N PRO A 249 -2.72 -9.97 15.35
CA PRO A 249 -2.60 -9.10 14.17
C PRO A 249 -3.62 -9.44 13.08
N VAL A 250 -3.89 -10.74 12.88
CA VAL A 250 -4.92 -11.22 11.96
C VAL A 250 -6.31 -10.71 12.36
N LEU A 251 -6.67 -10.71 13.64
CA LEU A 251 -7.97 -10.20 14.10
C LEU A 251 -8.09 -8.68 13.90
N LYS A 252 -7.02 -7.92 14.20
CA LYS A 252 -6.98 -6.47 13.96
C LYS A 252 -7.13 -6.16 12.48
N MET A 253 -6.36 -6.84 11.63
CA MET A 253 -6.46 -6.72 10.18
C MET A 253 -7.84 -7.11 9.65
N THR A 254 -8.41 -8.24 10.11
CA THR A 254 -9.75 -8.69 9.69
C THR A 254 -10.78 -7.60 9.97
N SER A 255 -10.77 -7.08 11.22
CA SER A 255 -11.72 -6.06 11.64
C SER A 255 -11.54 -4.76 10.86
N PHE A 256 -10.30 -4.35 10.60
CA PHE A 256 -9.97 -3.18 9.80
C PHE A 256 -10.52 -3.33 8.38
N LEU A 257 -10.16 -4.41 7.68
CA LEU A 257 -10.56 -4.64 6.30
C LEU A 257 -12.08 -4.78 6.14
N GLN A 258 -12.75 -5.40 7.11
CA GLN A 258 -14.22 -5.51 7.12
C GLN A 258 -14.91 -4.17 7.35
N THR A 259 -14.35 -3.32 8.22
CA THR A 259 -14.92 -2.00 8.53
C THR A 259 -14.95 -1.10 7.29
N PHE A 260 -13.92 -1.18 6.45
CA PHE A 260 -13.81 -0.38 5.23
C PHE A 260 -14.29 -1.12 3.96
N ASP A 261 -14.94 -2.28 4.12
CA ASP A 261 -15.48 -3.08 3.01
C ASP A 261 -14.41 -3.48 1.97
N TYR A 262 -13.21 -3.78 2.47
CA TYR A 262 -12.08 -4.35 1.70
C TYR A 262 -12.07 -5.88 1.79
N PHE A 263 -12.76 -6.44 2.78
CA PHE A 263 -12.89 -7.88 3.03
C PHE A 263 -14.32 -8.21 3.48
N PRO A 264 -14.90 -9.34 3.05
CA PRO A 264 -16.29 -9.68 3.39
C PRO A 264 -16.51 -9.90 4.89
N LEU A 265 -17.69 -9.53 5.37
CA LEU A 265 -18.12 -9.72 6.76
C LEU A 265 -18.20 -11.20 7.16
N ASN A 266 -18.61 -12.07 6.22
CA ASN A 266 -18.73 -13.51 6.41
C ASN A 266 -17.81 -14.24 5.42
N PRO A 267 -16.49 -14.29 5.69
CA PRO A 267 -15.53 -14.85 4.76
C PRO A 267 -15.61 -16.38 4.67
N THR A 268 -15.49 -16.88 3.45
CA THR A 268 -15.24 -18.30 3.14
C THR A 268 -13.88 -18.76 3.69
N PRO A 269 -13.63 -20.08 3.82
CA PRO A 269 -12.33 -20.60 4.23
C PRO A 269 -11.17 -20.12 3.33
N GLU A 270 -11.41 -19.99 2.04
CA GLU A 270 -10.47 -19.56 1.00
C GLU A 270 -10.14 -18.07 1.15
N GLN A 271 -11.15 -17.22 1.36
CA GLN A 271 -10.96 -15.80 1.70
C GLN A 271 -10.11 -15.64 2.98
N ASN A 272 -10.41 -16.42 4.02
CA ASN A 272 -9.62 -16.43 5.25
C ASN A 272 -8.18 -16.90 5.02
N LYS A 273 -7.97 -17.90 4.16
CA LYS A 273 -6.63 -18.39 3.79
C LYS A 273 -5.80 -17.28 3.13
N ARG A 274 -6.40 -16.49 2.24
CA ARG A 274 -5.75 -15.35 1.58
C ARG A 274 -5.38 -14.25 2.57
N LEU A 275 -6.24 -13.96 3.55
CA LEU A 275 -5.93 -13.01 4.62
C LEU A 275 -4.78 -13.49 5.52
N LYS A 276 -4.78 -14.76 5.91
CA LYS A 276 -3.68 -15.36 6.69
C LYS A 276 -2.36 -15.33 5.93
N LEU A 277 -2.42 -15.50 4.61
CA LEU A 277 -1.26 -15.41 3.75
C LEU A 277 -0.66 -14.00 3.71
N LEU A 278 -1.51 -12.97 3.65
CA LEU A 278 -1.09 -11.56 3.78
C LEU A 278 -0.25 -11.38 5.05
N ASN A 279 -0.79 -11.82 6.19
CA ASN A 279 -0.07 -11.75 7.47
C ASN A 279 1.21 -12.63 7.51
N THR A 280 1.23 -13.76 6.81
CA THR A 280 2.40 -14.63 6.74
C THR A 280 3.56 -13.97 5.98
N VAL A 281 3.29 -13.36 4.82
CA VAL A 281 4.30 -12.62 4.05
C VAL A 281 4.80 -11.42 4.85
N ARG A 282 3.89 -10.65 5.43
CA ARG A 282 4.20 -9.51 6.30
C ARG A 282 5.19 -9.91 7.40
N ASN A 283 4.85 -10.93 8.18
CA ASN A 283 5.69 -11.42 9.27
C ASN A 283 7.03 -11.99 8.77
N GLY A 284 7.03 -12.65 7.61
CA GLY A 284 8.26 -13.16 6.97
C GLY A 284 9.25 -12.05 6.63
N ILE A 285 8.76 -10.93 6.10
CA ILE A 285 9.58 -9.77 5.77
C ILE A 285 10.01 -9.04 7.04
N ALA A 286 9.07 -8.74 7.95
CA ALA A 286 9.32 -7.94 9.15
C ALA A 286 10.28 -8.59 10.16
N HIS A 287 10.20 -9.92 10.34
CA HIS A 287 10.99 -10.61 11.37
C HIS A 287 12.18 -11.39 10.83
N ASN A 288 12.11 -11.87 9.58
CA ASN A 288 13.13 -12.76 9.05
C ASN A 288 13.87 -12.18 7.83
N GLY A 289 13.43 -11.02 7.30
CA GLY A 289 13.97 -10.50 6.03
C GLY A 289 13.79 -11.48 4.87
N THR A 290 12.74 -12.31 4.90
CA THR A 290 12.51 -13.36 3.90
C THR A 290 11.13 -13.26 3.28
N ILE A 291 11.05 -13.68 2.02
CA ILE A 291 9.81 -13.84 1.29
C ILE A 291 9.58 -15.34 1.09
N ARG A 292 8.88 -15.99 2.03
CA ARG A 292 8.51 -17.41 1.91
C ARG A 292 7.01 -17.56 2.08
N THR A 293 6.35 -17.90 0.98
CA THR A 293 4.92 -18.22 0.95
C THR A 293 4.76 -19.70 0.73
N ASP A 294 4.44 -20.43 1.81
CA ASP A 294 4.08 -21.86 1.84
C ASP A 294 5.12 -22.83 1.22
N LYS A 295 5.60 -23.79 2.02
CA LYS A 295 6.56 -24.81 1.58
C LYS A 295 5.99 -25.76 0.51
N ASN A 296 4.66 -25.81 0.39
CA ASN A 296 3.97 -26.68 -0.55
C ASN A 296 3.79 -26.04 -1.94
N LEU A 297 4.10 -24.76 -2.09
CA LEU A 297 4.04 -24.07 -3.38
C LEU A 297 5.39 -24.19 -4.11
N GLY A 298 5.33 -24.39 -5.43
CA GLY A 298 6.52 -24.26 -6.28
C GLY A 298 7.11 -22.85 -6.19
N TYR A 299 8.43 -22.73 -6.42
CA TYR A 299 9.18 -21.48 -6.24
C TYR A 299 8.56 -20.28 -6.98
N GLU A 300 8.18 -20.46 -8.26
CA GLU A 300 7.59 -19.39 -9.08
C GLU A 300 6.23 -18.93 -8.54
N VAL A 301 5.37 -19.86 -8.15
CA VAL A 301 4.06 -19.55 -7.56
C VAL A 301 4.24 -18.83 -6.24
N SER A 302 5.21 -19.26 -5.43
CA SER A 302 5.56 -18.62 -4.16
C SER A 302 5.98 -17.16 -4.38
N LEU A 303 6.91 -16.89 -5.30
CA LEU A 303 7.34 -15.53 -5.62
C LEU A 303 6.18 -14.66 -6.14
N ARG A 304 5.37 -15.18 -7.05
CA ARG A 304 4.20 -14.48 -7.59
C ARG A 304 3.24 -14.08 -6.48
N VAL A 305 2.85 -15.05 -5.64
CA VAL A 305 1.97 -14.85 -4.50
C VAL A 305 2.51 -13.77 -3.57
N ALA A 306 3.79 -13.86 -3.22
CA ALA A 306 4.39 -12.89 -2.31
C ALA A 306 4.48 -11.48 -2.89
N ALA A 307 4.85 -11.35 -4.16
CA ALA A 307 4.86 -10.08 -4.86
C ALA A 307 3.47 -9.45 -4.87
N THR A 308 2.44 -10.24 -5.22
CA THR A 308 1.04 -9.77 -5.19
C THR A 308 0.62 -9.34 -3.79
N VAL A 309 0.99 -10.09 -2.74
CA VAL A 309 0.65 -9.74 -1.36
C VAL A 309 1.27 -8.40 -0.95
N VAL A 310 2.53 -8.13 -1.30
CA VAL A 310 3.16 -6.83 -1.05
C VAL A 310 2.41 -5.71 -1.77
N LEU A 311 2.05 -5.92 -3.05
CA LEU A 311 1.32 -4.91 -3.84
C LEU A 311 -0.09 -4.65 -3.31
N ILE A 312 -0.83 -5.69 -2.91
CA ILE A 312 -2.15 -5.55 -2.30
C ILE A 312 -2.06 -4.83 -0.96
N THR A 313 -1.06 -5.13 -0.14
CA THR A 313 -0.84 -4.46 1.15
C THR A 313 -0.55 -2.97 0.96
N GLN A 314 0.20 -2.63 -0.11
CA GLN A 314 0.44 -1.25 -0.51
C GLN A 314 -0.87 -0.57 -0.93
N GLN A 315 -1.66 -1.18 -1.83
CA GLN A 315 -2.93 -0.61 -2.30
C GLN A 315 -3.93 -0.41 -1.14
N ILE A 316 -4.00 -1.33 -0.18
CA ILE A 316 -4.84 -1.17 1.03
C ILE A 316 -4.45 0.10 1.79
N SER A 317 -3.15 0.32 1.96
CA SER A 317 -2.61 1.47 2.68
C SER A 317 -2.84 2.78 1.91
N GLU A 318 -2.60 2.77 0.60
CA GLU A 318 -2.84 3.91 -0.30
C GLU A 318 -4.32 4.31 -0.32
N VAL A 319 -5.22 3.34 -0.49
CA VAL A 319 -6.66 3.57 -0.50
C VAL A 319 -7.13 4.13 0.85
N TYR A 320 -6.68 3.58 1.97
CA TYR A 320 -7.07 4.09 3.29
C TYR A 320 -6.63 5.55 3.50
N LEU A 321 -5.36 5.86 3.24
CA LEU A 321 -4.85 7.23 3.37
C LEU A 321 -5.57 8.19 2.41
N ALA A 322 -5.75 7.79 1.15
CA ALA A 322 -6.34 8.66 0.14
C ALA A 322 -7.84 8.88 0.34
N LYS A 323 -8.60 7.80 0.45
CA LYS A 323 -10.07 7.82 0.49
C LYS A 323 -10.60 8.16 1.87
N GLU A 324 -10.14 7.45 2.89
CA GLU A 324 -10.73 7.51 4.24
C GLU A 324 -10.17 8.68 5.05
N ILE A 325 -8.88 9.01 4.88
CA ILE A 325 -8.25 10.13 5.61
C ILE A 325 -8.31 11.43 4.81
N LEU A 326 -7.80 11.44 3.57
CA LEU A 326 -7.72 12.68 2.75
C LEU A 326 -9.03 13.01 2.02
N GLY A 327 -9.96 12.06 1.89
CA GLY A 327 -11.25 12.26 1.21
C GLY A 327 -11.13 12.39 -0.32
N ILE A 328 -10.06 11.85 -0.91
CA ILE A 328 -9.82 11.87 -2.35
C ILE A 328 -10.73 10.85 -3.02
N LYS A 329 -11.36 11.27 -4.12
CA LYS A 329 -12.19 10.41 -4.98
C LYS A 329 -11.62 10.48 -6.39
N SER A 330 -11.00 9.38 -6.84
CA SER A 330 -10.42 9.24 -8.17
C SER A 330 -10.77 7.88 -8.76
N PHE A 331 -10.71 7.75 -10.08
CA PHE A 331 -10.90 6.46 -10.74
C PHE A 331 -9.82 5.45 -10.32
N SER A 332 -8.58 5.92 -10.12
CA SER A 332 -7.50 5.07 -9.63
C SER A 332 -7.82 4.41 -8.28
N ILE A 333 -8.39 5.16 -7.32
CA ILE A 333 -8.79 4.61 -6.01
C ILE A 333 -9.85 3.51 -6.18
N GLU A 334 -10.85 3.72 -7.03
CA GLU A 334 -11.89 2.71 -7.30
C GLU A 334 -11.30 1.47 -7.99
N SER A 335 -10.32 1.64 -8.88
CA SER A 335 -9.59 0.53 -9.50
C SER A 335 -8.79 -0.26 -8.46
N MET A 336 -8.09 0.41 -7.54
CA MET A 336 -7.36 -0.25 -6.45
C MET A 336 -8.30 -1.00 -5.51
N LEU A 337 -9.45 -0.41 -5.15
CA LEU A 337 -10.49 -1.09 -4.36
C LEU A 337 -11.00 -2.37 -5.03
N LYS A 338 -11.22 -2.31 -6.35
CA LYS A 338 -11.62 -3.49 -7.12
C LYS A 338 -10.54 -4.57 -7.11
N ASP A 339 -9.27 -4.20 -7.27
CA ASP A 339 -8.15 -5.14 -7.19
C ASP A 339 -8.05 -5.80 -5.81
N ILE A 340 -8.22 -5.02 -4.73
CA ILE A 340 -8.24 -5.54 -3.35
C ILE A 340 -9.36 -6.56 -3.15
N ARG A 341 -10.58 -6.24 -3.58
CA ARG A 341 -11.75 -7.14 -3.45
C ARG A 341 -11.59 -8.39 -4.29
N ASN A 342 -11.22 -8.25 -5.56
CA ASN A 342 -10.99 -9.38 -6.46
C ASN A 342 -9.90 -10.33 -5.93
N PHE A 343 -8.87 -9.79 -5.28
CA PHE A 343 -7.86 -10.62 -4.65
C PHE A 343 -8.45 -11.46 -3.53
N PHE A 344 -9.24 -10.87 -2.63
CA PHE A 344 -9.83 -11.61 -1.52
C PHE A 344 -10.93 -12.56 -1.99
N ASP A 345 -11.80 -12.17 -2.90
CA ASP A 345 -12.96 -12.95 -3.34
C ASP A 345 -12.56 -14.07 -4.30
N GLU A 346 -11.79 -13.74 -5.33
CA GLU A 346 -11.51 -14.64 -6.44
C GLU A 346 -10.05 -15.13 -6.44
N GLY A 347 -9.16 -14.50 -5.68
CA GLY A 347 -7.73 -14.76 -5.79
C GLY A 347 -7.13 -14.20 -7.08
N VAL A 348 -7.75 -13.15 -7.61
CA VAL A 348 -7.35 -12.49 -8.87
C VAL A 348 -6.77 -11.13 -8.55
N PHE A 349 -5.62 -10.81 -9.13
CA PHE A 349 -5.03 -9.48 -9.06
C PHE A 349 -4.62 -9.03 -10.47
N ARG A 350 -5.13 -7.89 -10.95
CA ARG A 350 -4.86 -7.39 -12.32
C ARG A 350 -5.06 -8.45 -13.39
N ARG A 351 -6.17 -9.18 -13.32
CA ARG A 351 -6.56 -10.29 -14.21
C ARG A 351 -5.69 -11.55 -14.10
N GLN A 352 -4.71 -11.60 -13.21
CA GLN A 352 -3.91 -12.80 -12.97
C GLN A 352 -4.52 -13.67 -11.85
N LEU A 353 -4.69 -14.96 -12.11
CA LEU A 353 -5.05 -15.97 -11.10
C LEU A 353 -3.83 -16.27 -10.21
N VAL A 354 -3.71 -15.55 -9.09
CA VAL A 354 -2.48 -15.49 -8.28
C VAL A 354 -2.02 -16.88 -7.80
N PHE A 355 -2.98 -17.73 -7.43
CA PHE A 355 -2.72 -19.02 -6.78
C PHE A 355 -2.61 -20.20 -7.74
N SER A 356 -3.33 -20.14 -8.86
CA SER A 356 -3.59 -21.30 -9.70
C SER A 356 -3.25 -21.10 -11.16
N GLU A 357 -2.85 -19.89 -11.59
CA GLU A 357 -2.55 -19.62 -12.99
C GLU A 357 -1.53 -20.63 -13.52
N LYS A 358 -2.02 -21.51 -14.40
CA LYS A 358 -1.22 -22.45 -15.17
C LYS A 358 -0.51 -21.70 -16.29
N TYR A 359 0.57 -22.28 -16.81
CA TYR A 359 1.29 -21.70 -17.95
C TYR A 359 0.38 -21.48 -19.17
N SER A 360 -0.56 -22.38 -19.45
CA SER A 360 -1.55 -22.23 -20.52
C SER A 360 -2.53 -21.08 -20.30
N GLU A 361 -2.93 -20.84 -19.04
CA GLU A 361 -3.81 -19.72 -18.66
C GLU A 361 -3.05 -18.39 -18.70
N TYR A 362 -1.78 -18.40 -18.29
CA TYR A 362 -0.86 -17.30 -18.50
C TYR A 362 -0.74 -16.97 -20.00
N LEU A 363 -0.45 -17.96 -20.84
CA LEU A 363 -0.37 -17.78 -22.30
C LEU A 363 -1.69 -17.31 -22.89
N SER A 364 -2.84 -17.82 -22.43
CA SER A 364 -4.15 -17.38 -22.90
C SER A 364 -4.50 -15.97 -22.43
N ARG A 365 -4.10 -15.57 -21.21
CA ARG A 365 -4.24 -14.17 -20.74
C ARG A 365 -3.33 -13.25 -21.53
N LEU A 366 -2.11 -13.67 -21.78
CA LEU A 366 -1.16 -13.00 -22.65
C LEU A 366 -1.71 -12.88 -24.08
N GLU A 367 -2.29 -13.94 -24.62
CA GLU A 367 -2.91 -13.97 -25.94
C GLU A 367 -4.18 -13.14 -25.98
N THR A 368 -5.01 -13.14 -24.94
CA THR A 368 -6.19 -12.28 -24.82
C THR A 368 -5.76 -10.82 -24.72
N GLN A 369 -4.73 -10.52 -23.92
CA GLN A 369 -4.07 -9.22 -23.95
C GLN A 369 -3.51 -8.94 -25.35
N TRP A 370 -2.94 -9.91 -26.05
CA TRP A 370 -2.42 -9.71 -27.40
C TRP A 370 -3.53 -9.46 -28.43
N VAL A 371 -4.65 -10.16 -28.34
CA VAL A 371 -5.77 -10.13 -29.29
C VAL A 371 -6.67 -8.93 -29.02
N GLU A 372 -7.01 -8.67 -27.76
CA GLU A 372 -7.83 -7.53 -27.35
C GLU A 372 -7.04 -6.22 -27.30
N SER A 373 -5.74 -6.30 -27.01
CA SER A 373 -4.89 -5.14 -26.70
C SER A 373 -3.66 -5.01 -27.61
N GLY A 374 -3.48 -5.92 -28.57
CA GLY A 374 -2.42 -5.89 -29.58
C GLY A 374 -1.06 -6.40 -29.11
N ARG A 375 -0.78 -6.49 -27.79
CA ARG A 375 0.50 -6.95 -27.21
C ARG A 375 0.42 -7.51 -25.77
N LEU A 376 1.51 -8.16 -25.31
CA LEU A 376 1.76 -8.65 -23.94
C LEU A 376 2.23 -7.51 -23.01
N ASP A 377 1.70 -7.40 -21.79
CA ASP A 377 2.28 -6.53 -20.75
C ASP A 377 3.56 -7.18 -20.19
N ARG A 378 4.66 -6.42 -20.10
CA ARG A 378 5.94 -6.87 -19.53
C ARG A 378 6.06 -6.46 -18.07
#